data_AF-A0A2U2BXY3-F1
#
_entry.id   AF-A0A2U2BXY3-F1
#
_cell.length_a   1.000
_cell.length_b   1.000
_cell.length_c   1.000
_cell.angle_alpha   90.00
_cell.angle_beta   90.00
_cell.angle_gamma   90.00
#
_symmetry.space_group_name_H-M   'P 1'
#
loop_
_entity.id
_entity.type
_entity.pdbx_description
1 polymer ?
#
loop_
_entity_poly.entity_id
_entity_poly.type
_entity_poly.pdbx_seq_one_letter_code
_entity_poly.pdbx_strand_id
1 'polypeptide(L)'
;MRWVYAAILTAHDAEARTYLDMRDRVRAESKRARLGVHAGGSRAALVLCVAGEPTAEAVRRFFAMKRALQPPWWRRNGAITDTFAAAHAAASADPRTVVAAREAAEAVFAEHPKAKGHRREGARLCALAEADPRETLARFERVETARREERYLKGRSDRSLAMEWAAQGMDAADVAELAAIMRALPKPAPSIGHGRARLAHLVLTAGAGGSPAGAAGALSAVLAAQAAVVAASAAAASTAATTAAGS
;
A
#
# COMPACT_ATOMS: atom_id res chain seq x y z
N MET A 1 -8.91 -8.60 9.61
CA MET A 1 -9.45 -7.56 8.72
C MET A 1 -10.36 -6.54 9.41
N ARG A 2 -11.27 -6.91 10.33
CA ARG A 2 -12.20 -5.92 10.95
C ARG A 2 -11.51 -4.88 11.85
N TRP A 3 -10.59 -5.32 12.72
CA TRP A 3 -9.79 -4.44 13.60
C TRP A 3 -8.91 -3.43 12.85
N VAL A 4 -8.51 -3.78 11.63
CA VAL A 4 -7.71 -2.93 10.74
C VAL A 4 -8.48 -1.71 10.30
N TYR A 5 -9.67 -1.98 9.77
CA TYR A 5 -10.50 -0.96 9.18
C TYR A 5 -10.97 -0.06 10.32
N ALA A 6 -11.31 -0.62 11.47
CA ALA A 6 -11.58 0.15 12.69
C ALA A 6 -10.41 1.08 13.05
N ALA A 7 -9.17 0.56 13.16
CA ALA A 7 -8.02 1.40 13.53
C ALA A 7 -7.73 2.52 12.51
N ILE A 8 -7.83 2.21 11.21
CA ILE A 8 -7.67 3.21 10.13
C ILE A 8 -8.77 4.26 10.21
N LEU A 9 -10.03 3.83 10.36
CA LEU A 9 -11.16 4.74 10.48
C LEU A 9 -11.01 5.66 11.69
N THR A 10 -10.64 5.10 12.86
CA THR A 10 -10.35 5.89 14.06
C THR A 10 -9.19 6.87 13.87
N ALA A 11 -8.10 6.46 13.22
CA ALA A 11 -6.95 7.34 12.97
C ALA A 11 -7.27 8.51 12.03
N HIS A 12 -8.30 8.36 11.20
CA HIS A 12 -8.76 9.37 10.25
C HIS A 12 -10.08 10.04 10.68
N ASP A 13 -10.50 9.87 11.95
CA ASP A 13 -11.75 10.38 12.50
C ASP A 13 -12.99 10.07 11.63
N ALA A 14 -12.98 8.89 11.01
CA ALA A 14 -14.05 8.44 10.12
C ALA A 14 -14.98 7.46 10.84
N GLU A 15 -16.29 7.67 10.73
CA GLU A 15 -17.27 6.79 11.33
C GLU A 15 -17.38 5.44 10.60
N ALA A 16 -17.56 4.35 11.38
CA ALA A 16 -17.80 3.02 10.82
C ALA A 16 -19.07 2.96 9.95
N ARG A 17 -20.11 3.74 10.29
CA ARG A 17 -21.34 3.82 9.51
C ARG A 17 -21.08 4.41 8.12
N THR A 18 -20.35 5.50 8.06
CA THR A 18 -19.91 6.13 6.81
C THR A 18 -19.17 5.14 5.89
N TYR A 19 -18.27 4.35 6.46
CA TYR A 19 -17.58 3.29 5.73
C TYR A 19 -18.53 2.24 5.15
N LEU A 20 -19.48 1.76 5.95
CA LEU A 20 -20.44 0.74 5.52
C LEU A 20 -21.35 1.29 4.40
N ASP A 21 -21.86 2.51 4.55
CA ASP A 21 -22.68 3.18 3.55
C ASP A 21 -21.91 3.37 2.22
N MET A 22 -20.64 3.78 2.30
CA MET A 22 -19.77 3.89 1.12
C MET A 22 -19.55 2.53 0.46
N ARG A 23 -19.31 1.47 1.25
CA ARG A 23 -19.15 0.11 0.73
C ARG A 23 -20.38 -0.36 -0.02
N ASP A 24 -21.57 -0.10 0.51
CA ASP A 24 -22.82 -0.48 -0.14
C ASP A 24 -23.05 0.32 -1.43
N ARG A 25 -22.70 1.61 -1.45
CA ARG A 25 -22.71 2.44 -2.68
C ARG A 25 -21.76 1.88 -3.75
N VAL A 26 -20.51 1.58 -3.39
CA VAL A 26 -19.53 0.98 -4.32
C VAL A 26 -20.05 -0.37 -4.84
N ARG A 27 -20.63 -1.20 -3.97
CA ARG A 27 -21.19 -2.49 -4.35
C ARG A 27 -22.39 -2.34 -5.29
N ALA A 28 -23.30 -1.42 -5.03
CA ALA A 28 -24.45 -1.15 -5.89
C ALA A 28 -24.01 -0.64 -7.27
N GLU A 29 -23.09 0.32 -7.29
CA GLU A 29 -22.59 0.92 -8.52
C GLU A 29 -21.75 -0.08 -9.34
N SER A 30 -21.07 -1.04 -8.70
CA SER A 30 -20.35 -2.10 -9.42
C SER A 30 -21.26 -2.92 -10.35
N LYS A 31 -22.50 -3.15 -9.93
CA LYS A 31 -23.52 -3.85 -10.73
C LYS A 31 -23.96 -3.00 -11.92
N ARG A 32 -24.18 -1.70 -11.70
CA ARG A 32 -24.57 -0.74 -12.75
C ARG A 32 -23.46 -0.55 -13.78
N ALA A 33 -22.24 -0.32 -13.30
CA ALA A 33 -21.07 -0.10 -14.13
C ALA A 33 -20.57 -1.37 -14.85
N ARG A 34 -21.10 -2.55 -14.48
CA ARG A 34 -20.65 -3.88 -14.95
C ARG A 34 -19.15 -4.10 -14.76
N LEU A 35 -18.61 -3.59 -13.66
CA LEU A 35 -17.20 -3.68 -13.29
C LEU A 35 -17.06 -4.36 -11.93
N GLY A 36 -16.53 -5.58 -11.91
CA GLY A 36 -16.38 -6.36 -10.68
C GLY A 36 -15.40 -5.71 -9.70
N VAL A 37 -15.75 -5.66 -8.42
CA VAL A 37 -14.92 -5.09 -7.32
C VAL A 37 -14.42 -6.18 -6.38
N HIS A 38 -13.17 -6.05 -5.93
CA HIS A 38 -12.56 -7.01 -5.03
C HIS A 38 -13.23 -6.95 -3.64
N ALA A 39 -13.52 -8.12 -3.06
CA ALA A 39 -14.15 -8.26 -1.74
C ALA A 39 -15.39 -7.34 -1.54
N GLY A 40 -16.20 -7.18 -2.58
CA GLY A 40 -17.39 -6.32 -2.55
C GLY A 40 -17.08 -4.83 -2.41
N GLY A 41 -15.92 -4.37 -2.86
CA GLY A 41 -15.53 -2.94 -2.82
C GLY A 41 -14.98 -2.47 -1.48
N SER A 42 -14.77 -3.39 -0.52
CA SER A 42 -14.41 -3.04 0.86
C SER A 42 -13.16 -2.18 0.98
N ARG A 43 -12.15 -2.39 0.12
CA ARG A 43 -10.88 -1.66 0.14
C ARG A 43 -10.98 -0.31 -0.56
N ALA A 44 -11.68 -0.25 -1.69
CA ALA A 44 -11.99 1.01 -2.37
C ALA A 44 -12.81 1.93 -1.46
N ALA A 45 -13.85 1.40 -0.81
CA ALA A 45 -14.68 2.15 0.13
C ALA A 45 -13.86 2.73 1.29
N LEU A 46 -12.93 1.96 1.84
CA LEU A 46 -12.05 2.44 2.92
C LEU A 46 -11.21 3.62 2.44
N VAL A 47 -10.54 3.49 1.29
CA VAL A 47 -9.71 4.56 0.69
C VAL A 47 -10.54 5.82 0.44
N LEU A 48 -11.73 5.68 -0.16
CA LEU A 48 -12.62 6.81 -0.45
C LEU A 48 -13.14 7.50 0.82
N CYS A 49 -13.33 6.76 1.92
CA CYS A 49 -13.77 7.35 3.20
C CYS A 49 -12.66 8.11 3.92
N VAL A 50 -11.44 7.60 3.92
CA VAL A 50 -10.33 8.24 4.67
C VAL A 50 -9.69 9.40 3.92
N ALA A 51 -9.87 9.47 2.60
CA ALA A 51 -9.28 10.50 1.76
C ALA A 51 -10.16 11.74 1.58
N GLY A 52 -11.40 11.75 2.09
CA GLY A 52 -12.29 12.91 2.01
C GLY A 52 -13.77 12.56 2.10
N GLU A 53 -14.63 13.47 1.66
CA GLU A 53 -16.07 13.31 1.82
C GLU A 53 -16.63 12.14 0.98
N PRO A 54 -17.41 11.24 1.60
CA PRO A 54 -17.96 10.03 1.00
C PRO A 54 -19.13 10.33 0.05
N THR A 55 -18.84 10.95 -1.10
CA THR A 55 -19.84 11.41 -2.07
C THR A 55 -20.15 10.39 -3.16
N ALA A 56 -21.32 10.52 -3.80
CA ALA A 56 -21.65 9.74 -4.99
C ALA A 56 -20.69 10.05 -6.17
N GLU A 57 -20.16 11.27 -6.22
CA GLU A 57 -19.18 11.69 -7.22
C GLU A 57 -17.84 10.95 -7.06
N ALA A 58 -17.37 10.77 -5.83
CA ALA A 58 -16.17 9.96 -5.56
C ALA A 58 -16.30 8.51 -6.08
N VAL A 59 -17.48 7.91 -5.92
CA VAL A 59 -17.78 6.57 -6.44
C VAL A 59 -17.78 6.55 -7.97
N ARG A 60 -18.38 7.55 -8.63
CA ARG A 60 -18.35 7.68 -10.10
C ARG A 60 -16.92 7.80 -10.63
N ARG A 61 -16.10 8.67 -10.02
CA ARG A 61 -14.67 8.83 -10.36
C ARG A 61 -13.90 7.52 -10.18
N PHE A 62 -14.15 6.78 -9.10
CA PHE A 62 -13.56 5.46 -8.88
C PHE A 62 -13.84 4.50 -10.04
N PHE A 63 -15.09 4.40 -10.49
CA PHE A 63 -15.44 3.53 -11.61
C PHE A 63 -14.91 4.02 -12.95
N ALA A 64 -14.82 5.34 -13.17
CA ALA A 64 -14.18 5.92 -14.35
C ALA A 64 -12.68 5.56 -14.41
N MET A 65 -11.96 5.78 -13.30
CA MET A 65 -10.55 5.43 -13.15
C MET A 65 -10.34 3.92 -13.33
N LYS A 66 -11.14 3.09 -12.66
CA LYS A 66 -11.06 1.63 -12.76
C LYS A 66 -11.29 1.12 -14.18
N ARG A 67 -12.20 1.76 -14.94
CA ARG A 67 -12.45 1.42 -16.35
C ARG A 67 -11.24 1.76 -17.21
N ALA A 68 -10.63 2.92 -17.02
CA ALA A 68 -9.41 3.31 -17.74
C ALA A 68 -8.23 2.35 -17.47
N LEU A 69 -8.21 1.72 -16.29
CA LEU A 69 -7.20 0.75 -15.91
C LEU A 69 -7.50 -0.70 -16.37
N GLN A 70 -8.52 -0.92 -17.20
CA GLN A 70 -8.84 -2.24 -17.79
C GLN A 70 -8.11 -2.46 -19.13
N PRO A 71 -7.66 -3.71 -19.43
CA PRO A 71 -7.61 -4.85 -18.51
C PRO A 71 -6.68 -4.54 -17.32
N PRO A 72 -6.88 -5.14 -16.13
CA PRO A 72 -6.11 -4.79 -14.95
C PRO A 72 -4.63 -5.00 -15.24
N TRP A 73 -3.94 -3.89 -15.41
CA TRP A 73 -2.54 -3.88 -15.83
C TRP A 73 -1.62 -4.55 -14.80
N TRP A 74 -2.08 -4.56 -13.54
CA TRP A 74 -1.41 -5.18 -12.41
C TRP A 74 -1.82 -6.65 -12.25
N ARG A 75 -1.14 -7.57 -12.95
CA ARG A 75 -1.19 -9.05 -12.78
C ARG A 75 -2.58 -9.64 -12.46
N ARG A 76 -3.66 -9.09 -13.00
CA ARG A 76 -5.06 -9.44 -12.66
C ARG A 76 -5.44 -9.35 -11.17
N ASN A 77 -4.66 -8.65 -10.33
CA ASN A 77 -4.99 -8.49 -8.92
C ASN A 77 -5.92 -7.28 -8.75
N GLY A 78 -7.21 -7.60 -8.63
CA GLY A 78 -8.29 -6.63 -8.44
C GLY A 78 -8.18 -5.82 -7.14
N ALA A 79 -7.58 -6.36 -6.08
CA ALA A 79 -7.43 -5.63 -4.82
C ALA A 79 -6.49 -4.42 -4.96
N ILE A 80 -5.38 -4.60 -5.68
CA ILE A 80 -4.41 -3.54 -5.95
C ILE A 80 -4.99 -2.53 -6.94
N THR A 81 -5.68 -3.02 -7.98
CA THR A 81 -6.37 -2.15 -8.95
C THR A 81 -7.42 -1.27 -8.25
N ASP A 82 -8.21 -1.85 -7.34
CA ASP A 82 -9.24 -1.11 -6.59
C ASP A 82 -8.64 -0.05 -5.68
N THR A 83 -7.54 -0.37 -5.01
CA THR A 83 -6.85 0.59 -4.12
C THR A 83 -6.27 1.75 -4.92
N PHE A 84 -5.58 1.44 -6.03
CA PHE A 84 -4.97 2.43 -6.90
C PHE A 84 -6.03 3.34 -7.56
N ALA A 85 -7.10 2.75 -8.08
CA ALA A 85 -8.20 3.50 -8.66
C ALA A 85 -8.91 4.40 -7.63
N ALA A 86 -9.11 3.90 -6.40
CA ALA A 86 -9.75 4.67 -5.34
C ALA A 86 -8.88 5.84 -4.87
N ALA A 87 -7.56 5.65 -4.76
CA ALA A 87 -6.64 6.71 -4.36
C ALA A 87 -6.64 7.87 -5.37
N HIS A 88 -6.51 7.57 -6.66
CA HIS A 88 -6.58 8.60 -7.70
C HIS A 88 -7.96 9.23 -7.84
N ALA A 89 -9.03 8.46 -7.64
CA ALA A 89 -10.38 9.01 -7.64
C ALA A 89 -10.60 9.99 -6.49
N ALA A 90 -10.08 9.69 -5.30
CA ALA A 90 -10.14 10.61 -4.15
C ALA A 90 -9.35 11.89 -4.41
N ALA A 91 -8.17 11.78 -5.04
CA ALA A 91 -7.37 12.93 -5.49
C ALA A 91 -7.99 13.70 -6.67
N SER A 92 -9.17 13.30 -7.16
CA SER A 92 -9.84 13.90 -8.32
C SER A 92 -8.99 13.88 -9.60
N ALA A 93 -8.09 12.89 -9.73
CA ALA A 93 -7.19 12.80 -10.87
C ALA A 93 -7.92 12.39 -12.15
N ASP A 94 -7.48 12.94 -13.28
CA ASP A 94 -7.97 12.55 -14.59
C ASP A 94 -7.45 11.15 -14.99
N PRO A 95 -8.31 10.20 -15.40
CA PRO A 95 -7.89 8.85 -15.76
C PRO A 95 -6.87 8.77 -16.89
N ARG A 96 -6.92 9.67 -17.89
CA ARG A 96 -5.97 9.68 -19.01
C ARG A 96 -4.59 10.11 -18.54
N THR A 97 -4.54 11.13 -17.69
CA THR A 97 -3.29 11.61 -17.09
C THR A 97 -2.63 10.52 -16.25
N VAL A 98 -3.39 9.80 -15.42
CA VAL A 98 -2.86 8.69 -14.60
C VAL A 98 -2.33 7.53 -15.46
N VAL A 99 -3.07 7.16 -16.51
CA VAL A 99 -2.63 6.11 -17.44
C VAL A 99 -1.35 6.51 -18.17
N ALA A 100 -1.27 7.75 -18.67
CA ALA A 100 -0.10 8.27 -19.37
C ALA A 100 1.13 8.36 -18.44
N ALA A 101 0.96 8.88 -17.22
CA ALA A 101 2.04 8.97 -16.24
C ALA A 101 2.59 7.58 -15.87
N ARG A 102 1.70 6.59 -15.68
CA ARG A 102 2.09 5.20 -15.45
C ARG A 102 2.87 4.61 -16.63
N GLU A 103 2.41 4.80 -17.85
CA GLU A 103 3.07 4.27 -19.05
C GLU A 103 4.45 4.89 -19.26
N ALA A 104 4.56 6.21 -19.07
CA ALA A 104 5.83 6.91 -19.08
C ALA A 104 6.79 6.36 -18.01
N ALA A 105 6.31 6.17 -16.79
CA ALA A 105 7.12 5.58 -15.72
C ALA A 105 7.54 4.14 -16.07
N GLU A 106 6.63 3.28 -16.55
CA GLU A 106 6.95 1.90 -16.94
C GLU A 106 8.05 1.84 -18.01
N ALA A 107 8.08 2.77 -18.96
CA ALA A 107 9.15 2.88 -19.94
C ALA A 107 10.51 3.17 -19.29
N VAL A 108 10.59 4.16 -18.39
CA VAL A 108 11.83 4.48 -17.64
C VAL A 108 12.32 3.26 -16.84
N PHE A 109 11.42 2.58 -16.12
CA PHE A 109 11.80 1.39 -15.36
C PHE A 109 12.16 0.19 -16.25
N ALA A 110 11.66 0.12 -17.50
CA ALA A 110 11.99 -0.96 -18.44
C ALA A 110 13.45 -0.89 -18.90
N GLU A 111 13.96 0.32 -19.08
CA GLU A 111 15.32 0.59 -19.55
C GLU A 111 16.38 0.30 -18.47
N HIS A 112 15.98 0.28 -17.19
CA HIS A 112 16.91 0.18 -16.08
C HIS A 112 17.19 -1.29 -15.65
N PRO A 113 18.41 -1.84 -15.84
CA PRO A 113 18.70 -3.26 -15.62
C PRO A 113 18.39 -3.73 -14.19
N LYS A 114 18.72 -2.90 -13.19
CA LYS A 114 18.48 -3.25 -11.79
C LYS A 114 16.98 -3.26 -11.46
N ALA A 115 16.13 -2.52 -12.15
CA ALA A 115 14.71 -2.42 -11.80
C ALA A 115 13.79 -3.35 -12.60
N LYS A 116 14.35 -4.22 -13.45
CA LYS A 116 13.61 -5.14 -14.32
C LYS A 116 12.51 -5.95 -13.59
N GLY A 117 12.79 -6.41 -12.36
CA GLY A 117 11.83 -7.15 -11.53
C GLY A 117 10.72 -6.29 -10.91
N HIS A 118 10.92 -4.97 -10.85
CA HIS A 118 10.03 -4.00 -10.22
C HIS A 118 9.39 -3.03 -11.20
N ARG A 119 9.51 -3.27 -12.52
CA ARG A 119 9.07 -2.33 -13.55
C ARG A 119 7.66 -1.77 -13.35
N ARG A 120 6.68 -2.66 -13.26
CA ARG A 120 5.27 -2.29 -13.05
C ARG A 120 5.02 -1.72 -11.67
N GLU A 121 5.75 -2.19 -10.67
CA GLU A 121 5.55 -1.77 -9.28
C GLU A 121 6.09 -0.36 -9.04
N GLY A 122 7.30 -0.09 -9.51
CA GLY A 122 7.89 1.25 -9.52
C GLY A 122 7.03 2.23 -10.28
N ALA A 123 6.54 1.86 -11.47
CA ALA A 123 5.62 2.70 -12.24
C ALA A 123 4.30 2.99 -11.49
N ARG A 124 3.74 1.98 -10.80
CA ARG A 124 2.55 2.14 -9.95
C ARG A 124 2.79 3.15 -8.85
N LEU A 125 3.91 2.99 -8.14
CA LEU A 125 4.25 3.80 -6.99
C LEU A 125 4.59 5.24 -7.40
N CYS A 126 5.30 5.43 -8.52
CA CYS A 126 5.56 6.76 -9.07
C CYS A 126 4.29 7.47 -9.49
N ALA A 127 3.38 6.78 -10.19
CA ALA A 127 2.09 7.36 -10.56
C ALA A 127 1.26 7.73 -9.31
N LEU A 128 1.27 6.87 -8.29
CA LEU A 128 0.53 7.09 -7.05
C LEU A 128 1.09 8.23 -6.19
N ALA A 129 2.42 8.36 -6.16
CA ALA A 129 3.15 9.37 -5.38
C ALA A 129 3.45 10.64 -6.17
N GLU A 130 3.03 10.70 -7.43
CA GLU A 130 3.37 11.79 -8.35
C GLU A 130 4.88 12.05 -8.40
N ALA A 131 5.67 10.99 -8.22
CA ALA A 131 7.12 11.05 -8.12
C ALA A 131 7.78 10.88 -9.50
N ASP A 132 8.91 11.56 -9.72
CA ASP A 132 9.70 11.39 -10.94
C ASP A 132 10.29 9.96 -11.01
N PRO A 133 10.07 9.21 -12.10
CA PRO A 133 10.55 7.84 -12.22
C PRO A 133 12.08 7.69 -12.21
N ARG A 134 12.82 8.66 -12.77
CA ARG A 134 14.29 8.62 -12.83
C ARG A 134 14.88 8.91 -11.46
N GLU A 135 14.34 9.90 -10.77
CA GLU A 135 14.71 10.24 -9.41
C GLU A 135 14.39 9.08 -8.44
N THR A 136 13.22 8.46 -8.60
CA THR A 136 12.83 7.27 -7.83
C THR A 136 13.78 6.10 -8.06
N LEU A 137 14.22 5.85 -9.30
CA LEU A 137 15.25 4.84 -9.60
C LEU A 137 16.58 5.15 -8.90
N ALA A 138 17.03 6.41 -8.97
CA ALA A 138 18.26 6.83 -8.31
C ALA A 138 18.17 6.66 -6.77
N ARG A 139 17.03 7.03 -6.17
CA ARG A 139 16.75 6.77 -4.74
C ARG A 139 16.75 5.27 -4.44
N PHE A 140 16.09 4.47 -5.27
CA PHE A 140 15.99 3.02 -5.08
C PHE A 140 17.35 2.33 -4.99
N GLU A 141 18.33 2.74 -5.81
CA GLU A 141 19.68 2.18 -5.70
C GLU A 141 20.35 2.50 -4.36
N ARG A 142 20.23 3.76 -3.90
CA ARG A 142 20.79 4.19 -2.61
C ARG A 142 20.12 3.50 -1.44
N VAL A 143 18.79 3.46 -1.44
CA VAL A 143 17.97 2.79 -0.40
C VAL A 143 18.24 1.29 -0.38
N GLU A 144 18.31 0.62 -1.52
CA GLU A 144 18.61 -0.81 -1.58
C GLU A 144 20.03 -1.14 -1.10
N THR A 145 21.00 -0.23 -1.34
CA THR A 145 22.36 -0.36 -0.84
C THR A 145 22.39 -0.23 0.69
N ALA A 146 21.82 0.85 1.23
CA ALA A 146 21.71 1.07 2.67
C ALA A 146 20.97 -0.09 3.38
N ARG A 147 19.89 -0.61 2.78
CA ARG A 147 19.13 -1.75 3.29
C ARG A 147 19.96 -3.03 3.38
N ARG A 148 20.87 -3.25 2.43
CA ARG A 148 21.77 -4.42 2.44
C ARG A 148 22.87 -4.31 3.48
N GLU A 149 23.36 -3.10 3.71
CA GLU A 149 24.38 -2.79 4.71
C GLU A 149 23.84 -2.87 6.13
N GLU A 150 22.57 -2.50 6.34
CA GLU A 150 21.88 -2.61 7.62
C GLU A 150 21.52 -4.07 7.95
N ARG A 151 22.42 -4.73 8.71
CA ARG A 151 22.29 -6.14 9.13
C ARG A 151 20.96 -6.45 9.80
N TYR A 152 20.35 -5.51 10.54
CA TYR A 152 19.08 -5.74 11.21
C TYR A 152 17.92 -5.93 10.22
N LEU A 153 18.00 -5.31 9.04
CA LEU A 153 16.97 -5.43 8.01
C LEU A 153 17.06 -6.72 7.20
N LYS A 154 18.15 -7.50 7.35
CA LYS A 154 18.31 -8.80 6.71
C LYS A 154 17.18 -9.77 7.12
N GLY A 155 16.44 -10.25 6.12
CA GLY A 155 15.28 -11.15 6.32
C GLY A 155 14.03 -10.47 6.89
N ARG A 156 14.07 -9.16 7.16
CA ARG A 156 12.94 -8.36 7.68
C ARG A 156 12.42 -7.35 6.65
N SER A 157 13.18 -7.15 5.59
CA SER A 157 12.83 -6.32 4.45
C SER A 157 13.25 -7.03 3.17
N ASP A 158 12.62 -6.64 2.07
CA ASP A 158 12.97 -7.10 0.75
C ASP A 158 13.17 -5.91 -0.20
N ARG A 159 13.53 -6.25 -1.44
CA ARG A 159 13.76 -5.27 -2.48
C ARG A 159 12.48 -4.54 -2.90
N SER A 160 11.32 -5.17 -2.73
CA SER A 160 10.02 -4.54 -3.01
C SER A 160 9.75 -3.39 -2.04
N LEU A 161 10.08 -3.57 -0.75
CA LEU A 161 10.02 -2.51 0.25
C LEU A 161 10.99 -1.37 -0.05
N ALA A 162 12.21 -1.67 -0.50
CA ALA A 162 13.15 -0.62 -0.92
C ALA A 162 12.59 0.26 -2.06
N MET A 163 11.87 -0.34 -3.02
CA MET A 163 11.20 0.42 -4.09
C MET A 163 10.05 1.28 -3.54
N GLU A 164 9.26 0.73 -2.61
CA GLU A 164 8.18 1.46 -1.94
C GLU A 164 8.69 2.67 -1.16
N TRP A 165 9.78 2.49 -0.40
CA TRP A 165 10.46 3.56 0.34
C TRP A 165 11.00 4.64 -0.60
N ALA A 166 11.72 4.24 -1.65
CA ALA A 166 12.27 5.18 -2.62
C ALA A 166 11.20 6.00 -3.35
N ALA A 167 10.08 5.38 -3.73
CA ALA A 167 8.98 6.07 -4.38
C ALA A 167 8.24 7.04 -3.44
N GLN A 168 8.37 6.85 -2.13
CA GLN A 168 7.86 7.76 -1.10
C GLN A 168 8.88 8.82 -0.69
N GLY A 169 10.01 8.91 -1.41
CA GLY A 169 11.01 9.95 -1.21
C GLY A 169 12.14 9.60 -0.24
N MET A 170 12.11 8.42 0.39
CA MET A 170 13.15 8.04 1.35
C MET A 170 14.54 7.94 0.73
N ASP A 171 15.54 8.22 1.54
CA ASP A 171 16.96 8.10 1.24
C ASP A 171 17.68 7.05 2.11
N ALA A 172 19.01 7.04 2.06
CA ALA A 172 19.82 6.10 2.81
C ALA A 172 19.83 6.37 4.33
N ALA A 173 19.71 7.64 4.76
CA ALA A 173 19.67 8.00 6.18
C ALA A 173 18.36 7.53 6.81
N ASP A 174 17.24 7.67 6.08
CA ASP A 174 15.93 7.19 6.52
C ASP A 174 15.90 5.69 6.77
N VAL A 175 16.71 4.90 6.04
CA VAL A 175 16.81 3.43 6.26
C VAL A 175 17.42 3.11 7.62
N ALA A 176 18.43 3.87 8.04
CA ALA A 176 19.06 3.70 9.35
C ALA A 176 18.10 4.08 10.48
N GLU A 177 17.37 5.18 10.31
CA GLU A 177 16.35 5.61 11.26
C GLU A 177 15.18 4.62 11.35
N LEU A 178 14.69 4.12 10.21
CA LEU A 178 13.69 3.05 10.15
C LEU A 178 14.15 1.82 10.95
N ALA A 179 15.41 1.41 10.80
CA ALA A 179 15.96 0.29 11.58
C ALA A 179 16.02 0.59 13.08
N ALA A 180 16.31 1.83 13.49
CA ALA A 180 16.27 2.26 14.89
C ALA A 180 14.84 2.19 15.46
N ILE A 181 13.85 2.74 14.75
CA ILE A 181 12.43 2.67 15.12
C ILE A 181 12.00 1.19 15.22
N MET A 182 12.36 0.36 14.24
CA MET A 182 12.04 -1.07 14.28
C MET A 182 12.63 -1.78 15.51
N ARG A 183 13.80 -1.38 16.00
CA ARG A 183 14.40 -1.95 17.23
C ARG A 183 13.65 -1.48 18.48
N ALA A 184 13.17 -0.24 18.49
CA ALA A 184 12.43 0.36 19.60
C ALA A 184 10.98 -0.16 19.72
N LEU A 185 10.35 -0.57 18.61
CA LEU A 185 9.02 -1.17 18.64
C LEU A 185 8.98 -2.36 19.61
N PRO A 186 7.95 -2.50 20.48
CA PRO A 186 7.77 -3.66 21.37
C PRO A 186 7.94 -4.96 20.59
N LYS A 187 8.40 -6.06 21.20
CA LYS A 187 8.64 -7.34 20.50
C LYS A 187 7.44 -8.30 20.61
N PRO A 188 6.33 -8.17 19.82
CA PRO A 188 5.36 -9.25 19.72
C PRO A 188 5.82 -10.19 18.60
N ALA A 189 6.12 -11.44 18.97
CA ALA A 189 6.38 -12.60 18.11
C ALA A 189 7.49 -12.50 17.02
N PRO A 190 8.35 -13.53 16.87
CA PRO A 190 9.53 -13.50 15.99
C PRO A 190 9.25 -13.50 14.47
N SER A 191 8.01 -13.69 13.99
CA SER A 191 7.70 -13.87 12.56
C SER A 191 7.19 -12.62 11.81
N ILE A 192 7.22 -11.43 12.41
CA ILE A 192 6.59 -10.20 11.87
C ILE A 192 7.62 -9.25 11.22
N GLY A 193 8.70 -9.74 10.61
CA GLY A 193 9.79 -8.89 10.08
C GLY A 193 9.32 -7.78 9.12
N HIS A 194 8.62 -8.17 8.06
CA HIS A 194 8.10 -7.24 7.03
C HIS A 194 7.00 -6.32 7.57
N GLY A 195 6.16 -6.83 8.49
CA GLY A 195 5.12 -6.00 9.11
C GLY A 195 5.69 -4.94 10.04
N ARG A 196 6.75 -5.26 10.78
CA ARG A 196 7.48 -4.29 11.62
C ARG A 196 8.17 -3.24 10.77
N ALA A 197 8.78 -3.62 9.65
CA ALA A 197 9.42 -2.67 8.74
C ALA A 197 8.41 -1.65 8.21
N ARG A 198 7.21 -2.11 7.87
CA ARG A 198 6.11 -1.25 7.45
C ARG A 198 5.52 -0.39 8.57
N LEU A 199 5.40 -0.92 9.78
CA LEU A 199 4.97 -0.11 10.93
C LEU A 199 6.02 0.96 11.30
N ALA A 200 7.30 0.62 11.26
CA ALA A 200 8.36 1.59 11.51
C ALA A 200 8.40 2.67 10.42
N HIS A 201 8.24 2.26 9.15
CA HIS A 201 8.07 3.17 8.02
C HIS A 201 6.91 4.15 8.23
N LEU A 202 5.77 3.64 8.70
CA LEU A 202 4.62 4.47 9.08
C LEU A 202 4.95 5.48 10.16
N VAL A 203 5.60 5.05 11.24
CA VAL A 203 5.98 5.94 12.35
C VAL A 203 6.94 7.03 11.86
N LEU A 204 7.92 6.65 11.02
CA LEU A 204 8.89 7.58 10.43
C LEU A 204 8.21 8.63 9.54
N THR A 205 7.21 8.22 8.77
CA THR A 205 6.54 9.08 7.78
C THR A 205 5.26 9.76 8.27
N ALA A 206 4.78 9.43 9.48
CA ALA A 206 3.53 9.93 10.04
C ALA A 206 3.49 11.47 10.23
N GLY A 207 4.65 12.15 10.19
CA GLY A 207 4.76 13.61 10.25
C GLY A 207 5.04 14.30 8.91
N ALA A 208 5.23 13.57 7.80
CA ALA A 208 5.78 14.12 6.56
C ALA A 208 4.76 14.83 5.63
N GLY A 209 3.49 14.96 6.03
CA GLY A 209 2.52 15.84 5.36
C GLY A 209 1.81 15.27 4.12
N GLY A 210 0.48 15.14 4.22
CA GLY A 210 -0.50 15.55 3.20
C GLY A 210 -0.62 14.85 1.84
N SER A 211 0.29 13.97 1.41
CA SER A 211 0.17 13.40 0.05
C SER A 211 -0.76 12.17 -0.02
N PRO A 212 -1.55 12.00 -1.10
CA PRO A 212 -2.34 10.79 -1.36
C PRO A 212 -1.51 9.49 -1.35
N ALA A 213 -0.22 9.55 -1.69
CA ALA A 213 0.71 8.44 -1.54
C ALA A 213 1.12 8.16 -0.09
N GLY A 214 1.18 9.18 0.77
CA GLY A 214 1.31 9.00 2.21
C GLY A 214 0.11 8.21 2.75
N ALA A 215 -1.12 8.55 2.32
CA ALA A 215 -2.33 7.81 2.71
C ALA A 215 -2.35 6.37 2.16
N ALA A 216 -1.97 6.16 0.90
CA ALA A 216 -1.92 4.83 0.29
C ALA A 216 -0.75 3.97 0.80
N GLY A 217 0.40 4.59 1.10
CA GLY A 217 1.54 4.01 1.79
C GLY A 217 1.17 3.63 3.22
N ALA A 218 0.40 4.46 3.91
CA ALA A 218 -0.14 4.14 5.23
C ALA A 218 -1.12 2.98 5.21
N LEU A 219 -2.05 2.94 4.24
CA LEU A 219 -2.93 1.80 4.01
C LEU A 219 -2.16 0.52 3.65
N SER A 220 -1.14 0.61 2.81
CA SER A 220 -0.28 -0.53 2.43
C SER A 220 0.52 -1.04 3.62
N ALA A 221 1.07 -0.12 4.42
CA ALA A 221 1.84 -0.41 5.60
C ALA A 221 0.99 -0.98 6.74
N VAL A 222 -0.22 -0.47 6.95
CA VAL A 222 -1.19 -1.05 7.89
C VAL A 222 -1.60 -2.46 7.41
N LEU A 223 -1.93 -2.63 6.14
CA LEU A 223 -2.36 -3.93 5.60
C LEU A 223 -1.27 -4.99 5.66
N ALA A 224 0.00 -4.62 5.48
CA ALA A 224 1.10 -5.57 5.59
C ALA A 224 1.71 -5.68 7.00
N ALA A 225 1.53 -4.69 7.88
CA ALA A 225 1.65 -4.90 9.33
C ALA A 225 0.67 -5.99 9.82
N GLN A 226 -0.50 -6.07 9.20
CA GLN A 226 -1.53 -7.04 9.58
C GLN A 226 -1.41 -8.41 8.91
N ALA A 227 -0.94 -8.47 7.66
CA ALA A 227 -0.54 -9.76 7.08
C ALA A 227 0.50 -10.45 7.98
N ALA A 228 1.41 -9.67 8.57
CA ALA A 228 2.42 -10.17 9.48
C ALA A 228 1.87 -10.52 10.88
N VAL A 229 0.94 -9.75 11.45
CA VAL A 229 0.24 -10.10 12.71
C VAL A 229 -0.62 -11.36 12.55
N VAL A 230 -1.32 -11.54 11.42
CA VAL A 230 -2.11 -12.74 11.10
C VAL A 230 -1.19 -13.95 10.88
N ALA A 231 -0.05 -13.78 10.20
CA ALA A 231 0.95 -14.84 10.06
C ALA A 231 1.57 -15.24 11.41
N ALA A 232 1.80 -14.30 12.32
CA ALA A 232 2.28 -14.60 13.67
C ALA A 232 1.25 -15.28 14.56
N SER A 233 -0.03 -14.90 14.45
CA SER A 233 -1.11 -15.56 15.21
C SER A 233 -1.47 -16.94 14.65
N ALA A 234 -1.37 -17.14 13.32
CA ALA A 234 -1.48 -18.46 12.70
C ALA A 234 -0.29 -19.37 13.04
N ALA A 235 0.94 -18.85 13.02
CA ALA A 235 2.13 -19.61 13.44
C ALA A 235 2.08 -19.95 14.93
N ALA A 236 1.63 -19.03 15.81
CA ALA A 236 1.44 -19.30 17.23
C ALA A 236 0.36 -20.38 17.48
N ALA A 237 -0.74 -20.35 16.72
CA ALA A 237 -1.79 -21.37 16.78
C ALA A 237 -1.30 -22.74 16.27
N SER A 238 -0.50 -22.79 15.20
CA SER A 238 0.12 -24.02 14.72
C SER A 238 1.14 -24.59 15.69
N THR A 239 1.94 -23.75 16.35
CA THR A 239 2.94 -24.18 17.34
C THR A 239 2.26 -24.73 18.59
N ALA A 240 1.19 -24.07 19.06
CA ALA A 240 0.37 -24.54 20.18
C ALA A 240 -0.37 -25.86 19.87
N ALA A 241 -0.84 -26.05 18.63
CA ALA A 241 -1.48 -27.28 18.19
C ALA A 241 -0.51 -28.47 18.11
N THR A 242 0.74 -28.27 17.69
CA THR A 242 1.78 -29.33 17.73
C THR A 242 2.21 -29.72 19.13
N THR A 243 2.21 -28.80 20.10
CA THR A 243 2.52 -29.12 21.50
C THR A 243 1.38 -29.84 22.21
N ALA A 244 0.12 -29.60 21.83
CA ALA A 244 -1.05 -30.28 22.40
C ALA A 244 -1.31 -31.68 21.80
N ALA A 245 -0.78 -31.97 20.59
CA ALA A 245 -0.89 -33.28 19.95
C ALA A 245 0.29 -34.22 20.29
N GLY A 246 1.31 -33.73 21.00
CA GLY A 246 2.49 -34.49 21.43
C GLY A 246 2.60 -34.70 22.94
N SER A 247 1.55 -34.39 23.70
CA SER A 247 1.44 -34.58 25.16
C SER A 247 0.39 -35.62 25.50
#